data_AF-A0A932NUP4-F1
#
_entry.id   AF-A0A932NUP4-F1
#
_cell.length_a   1.000
_cell.length_b   1.000
_cell.length_c   1.000
_cell.angle_alpha   90.00
_cell.angle_beta   90.00
_cell.angle_gamma   90.00
#
_symmetry.space_group_name_H-M   'P 1'
#
loop_
_entity.id
_entity.type
_entity.pdbx_description
1 polymer ?
#
loop_
_entity_poly.entity_id
_entity_poly.type
_entity_poly.pdbx_seq_one_letter_code
_entity_poly.pdbx_strand_id
1 'polypeptide(L)'
;MTKKKPTTPRRIPEFSSIEEEAAFWDTHSTADYEDEFTPVRVRFAKRLSQGVTIRFDAGTLQRVRTLAHEQGIGPTTLIRMWVLERLKQKEVSPHHAPRR
;
A
#
# COMPACT_ATOMS: atom_id res chain seq x y z
N MET A 1 -24.15 -37.69 23.13
CA MET A 1 -23.22 -38.58 22.39
C MET A 1 -22.29 -37.72 21.55
N THR A 2 -21.00 -37.91 21.81
CA THR A 2 -19.77 -37.61 21.03
C THR A 2 -19.93 -37.01 19.62
N LYS A 3 -19.06 -36.09 19.19
CA LYS A 3 -17.70 -36.45 18.70
C LYS A 3 -16.62 -35.48 19.19
N LYS A 4 -15.65 -36.00 19.98
CA LYS A 4 -14.30 -35.42 20.09
C LYS A 4 -13.69 -35.43 18.68
N LYS A 5 -13.19 -34.29 18.21
CA LYS A 5 -12.34 -34.23 17.00
C LYS A 5 -11.13 -35.15 17.22
N PRO A 6 -10.72 -35.95 16.23
CA PRO A 6 -9.53 -36.77 16.34
C PRO A 6 -8.31 -35.87 16.53
N THR A 7 -7.50 -36.18 17.53
CA THR A 7 -6.22 -35.50 17.80
C THR A 7 -5.20 -36.01 16.78
N THR A 8 -5.26 -35.50 15.55
CA THR A 8 -4.18 -35.70 14.59
C THR A 8 -2.95 -34.95 15.11
N PRO A 9 -1.76 -35.57 15.16
CA PRO A 9 -0.54 -34.83 15.50
C PRO A 9 -0.36 -33.68 14.51
N ARG A 10 -0.15 -32.46 15.01
CA ARG A 10 0.18 -31.30 14.16
C ARG A 10 1.51 -31.59 13.46
N ARG A 11 1.56 -31.37 12.14
CA ARG A 11 2.80 -31.54 11.36
C ARG A 11 3.68 -30.30 11.44
N ILE A 12 3.09 -29.15 11.78
CA ILE A 12 3.83 -27.93 12.12
C ILE A 12 4.23 -28.03 13.60
N PRO A 13 5.54 -28.06 13.92
CA PRO A 13 6.01 -28.11 15.31
C PRO A 13 5.83 -26.74 16.00
N GLU A 14 5.90 -26.74 17.34
CA GLU A 14 6.02 -25.50 18.10
C GLU A 14 7.50 -25.10 18.10
N PHE A 15 7.83 -23.95 17.50
CA PHE A 15 9.21 -23.50 17.36
C PHE A 15 9.72 -22.79 18.61
N SER A 16 10.98 -23.04 18.94
CA SER A 16 11.66 -22.42 20.09
C SER A 16 12.22 -21.04 19.76
N SER A 17 12.49 -20.77 18.48
CA SER A 17 13.03 -19.51 17.98
C SER A 17 12.61 -19.21 16.54
N ILE A 18 12.80 -17.96 16.12
CA ILE A 18 12.51 -17.52 14.75
C ILE A 18 13.47 -18.16 13.75
N GLU A 19 14.74 -18.37 14.11
CA GLU A 19 15.71 -19.03 13.22
C GLU A 19 15.33 -20.49 12.94
N GLU A 20 14.79 -21.19 13.93
CA GLU A 20 14.31 -22.58 13.80
C GLU A 20 13.10 -22.65 12.85
N GLU A 21 12.15 -21.73 13.02
CA GLU A 21 10.97 -21.61 12.13
C GLU A 21 11.38 -21.29 10.69
N ALA A 22 12.32 -20.37 10.49
CA ALA A 22 12.83 -20.02 9.16
C ALA A 22 13.50 -21.23 8.48
N ALA A 23 14.38 -21.94 9.19
CA ALA A 23 15.06 -23.12 8.66
C ALA A 23 14.08 -24.26 8.31
N PHE A 24 12.98 -24.40 9.07
CA PHE A 24 11.91 -25.32 8.75
C PHE A 24 11.22 -24.96 7.43
N TRP A 25 10.82 -23.69 7.26
CA TRP A 25 10.13 -23.23 6.04
C TRP A 25 11.05 -23.12 4.81
N ASP A 26 12.37 -23.02 4.98
CA ASP A 26 13.33 -23.11 3.88
C ASP A 26 13.35 -24.50 3.23
N THR A 27 12.97 -25.53 3.98
CA THR A 27 13.03 -26.94 3.54
C THR A 27 11.66 -27.57 3.29
N HIS A 28 10.58 -26.93 3.74
CA HIS A 28 9.21 -27.44 3.65
C HIS A 28 8.31 -26.52 2.82
N SER A 29 7.50 -27.11 1.93
CA SER A 29 6.51 -26.36 1.16
C SER A 29 5.30 -26.02 2.04
N THR A 30 4.86 -24.77 2.03
CA THR A 30 3.64 -24.34 2.72
C THR A 30 2.38 -25.04 2.20
N ALA A 31 2.39 -25.50 0.94
CA ALA A 31 1.28 -26.24 0.34
C ALA A 31 1.01 -27.59 1.05
N ASP A 32 2.03 -28.19 1.67
CA ASP A 32 1.89 -29.48 2.34
C ASP A 32 1.12 -29.37 3.67
N TYR A 33 0.85 -28.16 4.14
CA TYR A 33 0.24 -27.87 5.45
C TYR A 33 -1.05 -27.04 5.33
N GLU A 34 -1.65 -26.92 4.14
CA GLU A 34 -2.85 -26.10 3.90
C GLU A 34 -4.02 -26.43 4.83
N ASP A 35 -4.19 -27.70 5.20
CA ASP A 35 -5.23 -28.19 6.11
C ASP A 35 -5.00 -27.84 7.59
N GLU A 36 -3.79 -27.40 7.96
CA GLU A 36 -3.45 -26.92 9.31
C GLU A 36 -3.55 -25.39 9.43
N PHE A 37 -3.64 -24.66 8.32
CA PHE A 37 -3.77 -23.20 8.33
C PHE A 37 -5.20 -22.74 8.59
N THR A 38 -5.32 -21.65 9.36
CA THR A 38 -6.58 -20.94 9.53
C THR A 38 -6.68 -19.76 8.55
N PRO A 39 -7.76 -19.66 7.76
CA PRO A 39 -7.93 -18.56 6.83
C PRO A 39 -8.03 -17.23 7.58
N VAL A 40 -7.19 -16.27 7.22
CA VAL A 40 -7.18 -14.92 7.80
C VAL A 40 -7.85 -13.95 6.84
N ARG A 41 -8.80 -13.13 7.32
CA ARG A 41 -9.39 -12.06 6.51
C ARG A 41 -8.41 -10.90 6.37
N VAL A 42 -7.69 -10.84 5.25
CA VAL A 42 -6.83 -9.71 4.92
C VAL A 42 -7.69 -8.49 4.58
N ARG A 43 -7.56 -7.41 5.35
CA ARG A 43 -8.16 -6.11 5.02
C ARG A 43 -7.10 -5.23 4.38
N PHE A 44 -7.14 -5.09 3.06
CA PHE A 44 -6.40 -4.03 2.39
C PHE A 44 -7.06 -2.69 2.73
N ALA A 45 -6.28 -1.70 3.18
CA ALA A 45 -6.80 -0.35 3.39
C ALA A 45 -7.45 0.14 2.09
N LYS A 46 -8.68 0.66 2.15
CA LYS A 46 -9.31 1.33 1.01
C LYS A 46 -8.33 2.40 0.51
N ARG A 47 -8.14 2.52 -0.80
CA ARG A 47 -7.30 3.57 -1.40
C ARG A 47 -7.79 4.92 -0.88
N LEU A 48 -7.05 5.51 0.07
CA LEU A 48 -7.38 6.77 0.72
C LEU A 48 -7.25 7.97 -0.23
N SER A 49 -6.77 7.75 -1.45
CA SER A 49 -6.62 8.76 -2.49
C SER A 49 -7.23 8.31 -3.81
N GLN A 50 -7.82 9.27 -4.53
CA GLN A 50 -8.22 9.13 -5.93
C GLN A 50 -7.14 9.75 -6.81
N GLY A 51 -6.80 9.07 -7.91
CA GLY A 51 -5.84 9.55 -8.89
C GLY A 51 -6.54 10.12 -10.11
N VAL A 52 -5.93 11.12 -10.74
CA VAL A 52 -6.32 11.63 -12.06
C VAL A 52 -5.14 11.49 -13.01
N THR A 53 -5.40 11.12 -14.26
CA THR A 53 -4.37 11.10 -15.30
C THR A 53 -4.34 12.46 -15.99
N ILE A 54 -3.19 13.14 -15.93
CA ILE A 54 -2.97 14.43 -16.58
C ILE A 54 -1.95 14.21 -17.70
N ARG A 55 -2.28 14.68 -18.92
CA ARG A 55 -1.36 14.62 -20.06
C ARG A 55 -0.52 15.89 -20.10
N PHE A 56 0.78 15.72 -20.29
CA PHE A 56 1.74 16.78 -20.52
C PHE A 56 2.44 16.53 -21.85
N ASP A 57 2.87 17.59 -22.53
CA ASP A 57 3.85 17.46 -23.60
C ASP A 57 5.20 16.98 -23.03
N ALA A 58 6.05 16.43 -23.90
CA ALA A 58 7.33 15.86 -23.49
C ALA A 58 8.26 16.88 -22.81
N GLY A 59 8.26 18.14 -23.26
CA GLY A 59 9.10 19.20 -22.72
C GLY A 59 8.67 19.59 -21.31
N THR A 60 7.37 19.77 -21.10
CA THR A 60 6.81 20.07 -19.78
C THR A 60 7.06 18.93 -18.80
N LEU A 61 6.82 17.67 -19.21
CA LEU A 61 7.06 16.53 -18.34
C LEU A 61 8.54 16.42 -17.95
N GLN A 62 9.44 16.71 -18.88
CA GLN A 62 10.88 16.70 -18.58
C GLN A 62 11.26 17.78 -17.58
N ARG A 63 10.73 19.00 -17.71
CA ARG A 63 10.95 20.08 -16.73
C ARG A 63 10.47 19.69 -15.33
N VAL A 64 9.29 19.09 -15.21
CA VAL A 64 8.78 18.61 -13.92
C VAL A 64 9.71 17.55 -13.33
N ARG A 65 10.21 16.62 -14.14
CA ARG A 65 11.16 15.59 -13.68
C ARG A 65 12.46 16.19 -13.17
N THR A 66 13.03 17.15 -13.90
CA THR A 66 14.26 17.84 -13.47
C THR A 66 14.05 18.56 -12.14
N LEU A 67 12.99 19.35 -12.01
CA LEU A 67 12.69 20.09 -10.77
C LEU A 67 12.41 19.16 -9.59
N ALA A 68 11.74 18.03 -9.82
CA ALA A 68 11.45 17.05 -8.77
C ALA A 68 12.74 16.37 -8.30
N HIS A 69 13.62 16.02 -9.25
CA HIS A 69 14.93 15.42 -8.96
C HIS A 69 15.83 16.36 -8.15
N GLU A 70 15.90 17.65 -8.51
CA GLU A 70 16.65 18.68 -7.76
C GLU A 70 16.17 18.81 -6.30
N GLN A 71 14.89 18.53 -6.06
CA GLN A 71 14.27 18.56 -4.72
C GLN A 71 14.27 17.20 -4.01
N GLY A 72 14.82 16.15 -4.63
CA GLY A 72 14.86 14.79 -4.06
C GLY A 72 13.49 14.12 -3.94
N ILE A 73 12.50 14.54 -4.74
CA ILE A 73 11.12 14.01 -4.69
C ILE A 73 10.67 13.48 -6.05
N GLY A 74 9.61 12.66 -6.04
CA GLY A 74 9.00 12.15 -7.28
C GLY A 74 8.21 13.22 -8.04
N PRO A 75 8.12 13.15 -9.38
CA PRO A 75 7.34 14.09 -10.20
C PRO A 75 5.88 14.23 -9.75
N THR A 76 5.24 13.11 -9.40
CA THR A 76 3.85 13.09 -8.91
C THR A 76 3.72 13.82 -7.56
N THR A 77 4.72 13.70 -6.68
CA THR A 77 4.74 14.40 -5.39
C THR A 77 4.85 15.91 -5.59
N LEU A 78 5.76 16.34 -6.48
CA LEU A 78 5.93 17.75 -6.81
C LEU A 78 4.64 18.35 -7.40
N ILE A 79 4.04 17.68 -8.39
CA ILE A 79 2.76 18.12 -9.00
C ILE A 79 1.68 18.22 -7.93
N ARG A 80 1.56 17.21 -7.05
CA ARG A 80 0.56 17.21 -5.98
C ARG A 80 0.74 18.40 -5.04
N MET A 81 1.97 18.70 -4.63
CA MET A 81 2.27 19.84 -3.76
C MET A 81 1.86 21.16 -4.41
N TRP A 82 2.25 21.40 -5.67
CA TRP A 82 1.87 22.62 -6.38
C TRP A 82 0.36 22.76 -6.57
N VAL A 83 -0.35 21.67 -6.85
CA VAL A 83 -1.83 21.69 -6.97
C VAL A 83 -2.46 22.09 -5.63
N LEU A 84 -2.02 21.48 -4.52
CA LEU A 84 -2.53 21.80 -3.18
C LEU A 84 -2.23 23.24 -2.78
N GLU A 85 -1.01 23.72 -3.06
CA GLU A 85 -0.61 25.10 -2.82
C GLU A 85 -1.51 26.07 -3.58
N ARG A 86 -1.76 25.80 -4.87
CA ARG A 86 -2.57 26.67 -5.72
C ARG A 86 -4.03 26.71 -5.28
N LEU A 87 -4.58 25.58 -4.86
CA LEU A 87 -5.94 25.50 -4.30
C LEU A 87 -6.05 26.32 -3.01
N LYS A 88 -5.09 26.14 -2.08
CA LYS A 88 -5.04 26.92 -0.84
C LYS A 88 -5.00 28.43 -1.10
N GLN A 89 -4.19 28.88 -2.06
CA GLN A 89 -4.13 30.30 -2.44
C GLN A 89 -5.48 30.83 -2.96
N LYS A 90 -6.23 30.01 -3.71
CA LYS A 90 -7.56 30.38 -4.23
C LYS A 90 -8.61 30.44 -3.13
N GLU A 91 -8.53 29.56 -2.15
CA GLU A 91 -9.45 29.53 -1.00
C GLU A 91 -9.19 30.67 0.00
N VAL A 92 -7.94 31.09 0.16
CA VAL A 92 -7.53 32.19 1.07
C VAL A 92 -7.82 33.58 0.47
N SER A 93 -8.05 33.69 -0.85
CA SER A 93 -8.46 34.95 -1.47
C SER A 93 -9.96 35.19 -1.21
N PRO A 94 -10.36 36.22 -0.43
CA PRO A 94 -11.78 36.49 -0.22
C PRO A 94 -12.39 37.05 -1.51
N HIS A 95 -13.62 36.64 -1.81
CA HIS A 95 -14.51 37.09 -2.90
C HIS A 95 -14.30 36.52 -4.33
N HIS A 96 -15.11 35.49 -4.64
CA HIS A 96 -16.01 35.60 -5.79
C HIS A 96 -17.45 35.36 -5.30
N ALA A 97 -18.15 36.46 -5.02
CA ALA A 97 -19.60 36.49 -4.82
C ALA A 97 -20.32 35.99 -6.12
N PRO A 98 -21.56 35.48 -6.02
CA PRO A 98 -22.18 34.72 -7.10
C PRO A 98 -22.51 35.62 -8.28
N ARG A 99 -22.25 35.13 -9.50
CA ARG A 99 -22.94 35.69 -10.67
C ARG A 99 -24.33 35.06 -10.72
N ARG A 100 -25.33 35.94 -10.69
CA ARG A 100 -26.76 35.64 -10.90
C ARG A 100 -26.98 34.79 -12.14
#